data_AF-A0A2M8S8A0-F1
#
_entry.id   AF-A0A2M8S8A0-F1
#
_cell.length_a   1.000
_cell.length_b   1.000
_cell.length_c   1.000
_cell.angle_alpha   90.00
_cell.angle_beta   90.00
_cell.angle_gamma   90.00
#
_symmetry.space_group_name_H-M   'P 1'
#
loop_
_entity.id
_entity.type
_entity.pdbx_description
1 polymer ?
#
loop_
_entity_poly.entity_id
_entity_poly.type
_entity_poly.pdbx_seq_one_letter_code
_entity_poly.pdbx_strand_id
1 'polypeptide(L)'
;AGTAPLLVHGEKGHRFIRNIQFDQDYIHALIVSMPDASSCVHVIDGDKLELSPAESPLINWVAPYSHIQQIETEATPRQPPEIIFGQEPPHTWCYYYQKMSLAQQSRDWDQVIALGEEAIRADLEPNDRVEWMPLIEAYAYSGNFEKAENIIMKLYGIPYLRENLCMYSIKQKENPGLNLPGEGLDFLTDRLCNSQWRSASP
;
A
#
# COMPACT_ATOMS: atom_id res chain seq x y z
N ALA A 1 -11.88 -5.84 26.54
CA ALA A 1 -10.75 -5.11 25.93
C ALA A 1 -10.73 -5.41 24.44
N GLY A 2 -10.48 -4.42 23.58
CA GLY A 2 -10.35 -4.64 22.13
C GLY A 2 -8.98 -5.22 21.76
N THR A 3 -8.82 -5.69 20.52
CA THR A 3 -7.55 -6.26 20.02
C THR A 3 -6.43 -5.22 19.87
N ALA A 4 -6.76 -3.97 19.56
CA ALA A 4 -5.76 -2.93 19.27
C ALA A 4 -4.78 -2.64 20.42
N PRO A 5 -5.20 -2.51 21.70
CA PRO A 5 -4.25 -2.44 22.81
C PRO A 5 -3.29 -3.63 22.90
N LEU A 6 -3.76 -4.85 22.63
CA LEU A 6 -2.92 -6.05 22.66
C LEU A 6 -1.85 -5.98 21.56
N LEU A 7 -2.24 -5.46 20.40
CA LEU A 7 -1.37 -5.26 19.26
C LEU A 7 -0.30 -4.19 19.52
N VAL A 8 -0.71 -3.04 20.06
CA VAL A 8 0.20 -1.95 20.42
C VAL A 8 1.22 -2.35 21.49
N HIS A 9 0.83 -3.19 22.45
CA HIS A 9 1.74 -3.69 23.49
C HIS A 9 2.53 -4.95 23.07
N GLY A 10 2.31 -5.48 21.87
CA GLY A 10 2.97 -6.70 21.41
C GLY A 10 2.68 -7.91 22.32
N GLU A 11 1.47 -8.02 22.83
CA GLU A 11 1.11 -9.08 23.76
C GLU A 11 1.19 -10.46 23.09
N LYS A 12 1.41 -11.49 23.92
CA LYS A 12 1.34 -12.88 23.51
C LYS A 12 0.28 -13.58 24.33
N GLY A 13 -0.45 -14.48 23.70
CA GLY A 13 -1.50 -15.21 24.37
C GLY A 13 -1.95 -16.41 23.57
N HIS A 14 -3.02 -17.03 24.05
CA HIS A 14 -3.70 -18.10 23.36
C HIS A 14 -5.19 -17.84 23.41
N ARG A 15 -5.88 -18.19 22.33
CA ARG A 15 -7.33 -18.09 22.24
C ARG A 15 -7.89 -19.41 21.77
N PHE A 16 -8.97 -19.84 22.41
CA PHE A 16 -9.75 -20.98 21.94
C PHE A 16 -10.84 -20.50 20.97
N ILE A 17 -10.88 -21.09 19.78
CA ILE A 17 -11.98 -20.92 18.81
C ILE A 17 -12.49 -22.32 18.48
N ARG A 18 -13.75 -22.62 18.84
CA ARG A 18 -14.36 -23.94 18.64
C ARG A 18 -13.47 -25.10 19.12
N ASN A 19 -12.90 -24.96 20.33
CA ASN A 19 -11.97 -25.91 20.98
C ASN A 19 -10.60 -26.09 20.31
N ILE A 20 -10.28 -25.28 19.30
CA ILE A 20 -8.94 -25.21 18.72
C ILE A 20 -8.19 -24.07 19.41
N GLN A 21 -7.03 -24.38 19.99
CA GLN A 21 -6.14 -23.37 20.54
C GLN A 21 -5.37 -22.70 19.40
N PHE A 22 -5.44 -21.38 19.35
CA PHE A 22 -4.63 -20.54 18.47
C PHE A 22 -3.67 -19.74 19.34
N ASP A 23 -2.39 -19.86 19.06
CA ASP A 23 -1.40 -18.96 19.64
C ASP A 23 -1.52 -17.60 18.95
N GLN A 24 -1.56 -16.55 19.76
CA GLN A 24 -1.64 -15.18 19.31
C GLN A 24 -0.33 -14.50 19.67
N ASP A 25 0.41 -14.07 18.67
CA ASP A 25 1.64 -13.31 18.85
C ASP A 25 1.53 -11.99 18.11
N TYR A 26 1.17 -10.92 18.83
CA TYR A 26 0.89 -9.65 18.20
C TYR A 26 2.15 -8.90 17.72
N ILE A 27 3.36 -9.35 18.08
CA ILE A 27 4.61 -8.80 17.50
C ILE A 27 4.86 -9.25 16.05
N HIS A 28 3.99 -10.09 15.50
CA HIS A 28 4.02 -10.56 14.12
C HIS A 28 2.71 -10.23 13.38
N ALA A 29 1.94 -9.27 13.88
CA ALA A 29 0.65 -8.93 13.28
C ALA A 29 0.83 -8.37 11.86
N LEU A 30 0.03 -8.88 10.92
CA LEU A 30 -0.18 -8.28 9.60
C LEU A 30 -1.55 -7.62 9.58
N ILE A 31 -1.58 -6.32 9.30
CA ILE A 31 -2.80 -5.51 9.32
C ILE A 31 -3.32 -5.38 7.89
N VAL A 32 -4.60 -5.66 7.74
CA VAL A 32 -5.31 -5.59 6.46
C VAL A 32 -6.56 -4.74 6.67
N SER A 33 -6.79 -3.79 5.77
CA SER A 33 -7.95 -2.91 5.78
C SER A 33 -8.62 -2.89 4.40
N MET A 34 -9.86 -2.41 4.38
CA MET A 34 -10.57 -2.06 3.16
C MET A 34 -11.27 -0.74 3.51
N PRO A 35 -10.65 0.42 3.18
CA PRO A 35 -11.12 1.74 3.61
C PRO A 35 -12.62 1.98 3.43
N ASP A 36 -13.16 1.60 2.27
CA ASP A 36 -14.59 1.59 1.99
C ASP A 36 -14.99 0.49 0.99
N ALA A 37 -16.28 0.39 0.67
CA ALA A 37 -16.80 -0.67 -0.21
C ALA A 37 -16.34 -0.54 -1.69
N SER A 38 -15.76 0.59 -2.08
CA SER A 38 -15.27 0.89 -3.42
C SER A 38 -13.75 0.86 -3.53
N SER A 39 -13.03 0.90 -2.41
CA SER A 39 -11.58 0.72 -2.36
C SER A 39 -11.17 -0.74 -2.48
N CYS A 40 -9.91 -0.98 -2.79
CA CYS A 40 -9.33 -2.31 -2.75
C CYS A 40 -8.97 -2.70 -1.30
N VAL A 41 -8.63 -3.98 -1.11
CA VAL A 41 -8.05 -4.43 0.16
C VAL A 41 -6.60 -3.96 0.20
N HIS A 42 -6.23 -3.22 1.25
CA HIS A 42 -4.89 -2.72 1.51
C HIS A 42 -4.22 -3.62 2.55
N VAL A 43 -3.04 -4.12 2.23
CA VAL A 43 -2.16 -4.76 3.21
C VAL A 43 -1.18 -3.72 3.68
N ILE A 44 -1.22 -3.41 4.98
CA ILE A 44 -0.50 -2.27 5.53
C ILE A 44 0.95 -2.64 5.79
N ASP A 45 1.87 -1.81 5.31
CA ASP A 45 3.28 -1.84 5.70
C ASP A 45 3.51 -0.84 6.83
N GLY A 46 3.89 -1.33 8.01
CA GLY A 46 4.12 -0.48 9.19
C GLY A 46 5.30 0.49 9.03
N ASP A 47 6.25 0.18 8.14
CA ASP A 47 7.37 1.06 7.84
C ASP A 47 7.03 2.09 6.74
N LYS A 48 6.01 1.77 5.95
CA LYS A 48 5.54 2.50 4.77
C LYS A 48 4.03 2.74 4.85
N LEU A 49 3.67 3.82 5.54
CA LEU A 49 2.28 4.12 5.88
C LEU A 49 1.56 4.90 4.76
N GLU A 50 1.37 4.28 3.60
CA GLU A 50 0.53 4.80 2.51
C GLU A 50 -0.96 4.59 2.84
N LEU A 51 -1.47 5.35 3.81
CA LEU A 51 -2.83 5.15 4.33
C LEU A 51 -3.86 5.95 3.55
N SER A 52 -5.00 5.33 3.29
CA SER A 52 -6.14 6.01 2.71
C SER A 52 -6.68 7.10 3.65
N PRO A 53 -7.10 8.26 3.14
CA PRO A 53 -7.87 9.24 3.91
C PRO A 53 -9.19 8.69 4.45
N ALA A 54 -9.72 7.63 3.83
CA ALA A 54 -10.94 6.97 4.26
C ALA A 54 -10.69 5.92 5.36
N GLU A 55 -9.44 5.69 5.77
CA GLU A 55 -9.13 4.74 6.83
C GLU A 55 -9.82 5.09 8.15
N SER A 56 -10.26 4.04 8.84
CA SER A 56 -10.82 4.24 10.18
C SER A 56 -9.74 4.74 11.15
N PRO A 57 -10.10 5.52 12.19
CA PRO A 57 -9.15 5.93 13.23
C PRO A 57 -8.45 4.75 13.92
N LEU A 58 -9.11 3.59 13.96
CA LEU A 58 -8.53 2.37 14.51
C LEU A 58 -7.36 1.89 13.64
N ILE A 59 -7.52 1.82 12.31
CA ILE A 59 -6.45 1.42 11.39
C ILE A 59 -5.31 2.43 11.44
N ASN A 60 -5.60 3.74 11.42
CA ASN A 60 -4.58 4.78 11.56
C ASN A 60 -3.74 4.63 12.84
N TRP A 61 -4.36 4.18 13.94
CA TRP A 61 -3.64 3.93 15.19
C TRP A 61 -2.76 2.69 15.14
N VAL A 62 -3.25 1.58 14.58
CA VAL A 62 -2.53 0.30 14.61
C VAL A 62 -1.58 0.10 13.43
N ALA A 63 -1.73 0.85 12.33
CA ALA A 63 -0.96 0.68 11.10
C ALA A 63 0.58 0.58 11.29
N PRO A 64 1.23 1.40 12.14
CA PRO A 64 2.68 1.31 12.35
C PRO A 64 3.19 -0.01 12.94
N TYR A 65 2.28 -0.84 13.48
CA TYR A 65 2.60 -2.14 14.09
C TYR A 65 2.34 -3.31 13.13
N SER A 66 2.03 -3.02 11.86
CA SER A 66 1.91 -4.06 10.83
C SER A 66 3.29 -4.53 10.36
N HIS A 67 3.46 -5.83 10.25
CA HIS A 67 4.69 -6.47 9.79
C HIS A 67 4.49 -7.05 8.39
N ILE A 68 4.73 -6.23 7.35
CA ILE A 68 4.53 -6.67 5.95
C ILE A 68 5.39 -7.88 5.57
N GLN A 69 6.51 -8.09 6.27
CA GLN A 69 7.44 -9.20 6.07
C GLN A 69 6.84 -10.58 6.40
N GLN A 70 5.61 -10.64 6.93
CA GLN A 70 4.85 -11.88 7.03
C GLN A 70 4.40 -12.41 5.65
N ILE A 71 4.50 -11.61 4.59
CA ILE A 71 4.20 -12.02 3.21
C ILE A 71 5.45 -12.56 2.52
N GLU A 72 5.35 -13.78 1.99
CA GLU A 72 6.36 -14.37 1.11
C GLU A 72 6.13 -13.87 -0.33
N THR A 73 6.93 -12.91 -0.80
CA THR A 73 6.76 -12.30 -2.13
C THR A 73 7.10 -13.25 -3.29
N GLU A 74 8.02 -14.19 -3.05
CA GLU A 74 8.52 -15.14 -4.06
C GLU A 74 7.80 -16.50 -4.02
N ALA A 75 6.76 -16.63 -3.19
CA ALA A 75 5.98 -17.86 -3.12
C ALA A 75 5.24 -18.13 -4.44
N THR A 76 5.16 -19.39 -4.84
CA THR A 76 4.35 -19.77 -6.01
C THR A 76 2.88 -19.43 -5.77
N PRO A 77 2.24 -18.59 -6.61
CA PRO A 77 0.85 -18.22 -6.43
C PRO A 77 -0.07 -19.45 -6.38
N ARG A 78 -1.03 -19.43 -5.46
CA ARG A 78 -2.06 -20.47 -5.32
C ARG A 78 -3.39 -19.90 -5.76
N GLN A 79 -4.07 -20.60 -6.66
CA GLN A 79 -5.44 -20.28 -7.03
C GLN A 79 -6.41 -21.10 -6.18
N PRO A 80 -7.46 -20.48 -5.60
CA PRO A 80 -8.53 -21.22 -4.96
C PRO A 80 -9.18 -22.20 -5.95
N PRO A 81 -9.57 -23.42 -5.51
CA PRO A 81 -10.21 -24.38 -6.40
C PRO A 81 -11.51 -23.84 -7.00
N GLU A 82 -11.60 -23.79 -8.34
CA GLU A 82 -12.77 -23.29 -9.07
C GLU A 82 -14.06 -24.01 -8.66
N ILE A 83 -13.99 -25.31 -8.37
CA ILE A 83 -15.15 -26.10 -7.94
C ILE A 83 -15.78 -25.61 -6.63
N ILE A 84 -15.00 -24.94 -5.77
CA ILE A 84 -15.48 -24.40 -4.47
C ILE A 84 -15.78 -22.91 -4.59
N PHE A 85 -14.91 -22.14 -5.25
CA PHE A 85 -14.94 -20.69 -5.26
C PHE A 85 -15.53 -20.07 -6.53
N GLY A 86 -15.80 -20.88 -7.56
CA GLY A 86 -16.19 -20.41 -8.88
C GLY A 86 -15.01 -19.95 -9.73
N GLN A 87 -15.33 -19.47 -10.93
CA GLN A 87 -14.34 -18.89 -11.84
C GLN A 87 -13.74 -17.60 -11.26
N GLU A 88 -12.49 -17.34 -11.62
CA GLU A 88 -11.85 -16.08 -11.28
C GLU A 88 -12.67 -14.92 -11.85
N PRO A 89 -13.01 -13.90 -11.03
CA PRO A 89 -13.75 -12.74 -11.51
C PRO A 89 -12.89 -11.93 -12.51
N PRO A 90 -13.53 -11.10 -13.36
CA PRO A 90 -12.80 -10.19 -14.25
C PRO A 90 -11.78 -9.34 -13.48
N HIS A 91 -10.60 -9.15 -14.08
CA HIS A 91 -9.54 -8.34 -13.50
C HIS A 91 -9.89 -6.86 -13.58
N THR A 92 -10.33 -6.30 -12.45
CA THR A 92 -10.56 -4.87 -12.27
C THR A 92 -9.30 -4.20 -11.72
N TRP A 93 -9.36 -2.88 -11.48
CA TRP A 93 -8.26 -2.14 -10.88
C TRP A 93 -7.64 -2.83 -9.65
N CYS A 94 -8.47 -3.37 -8.74
CA CYS A 94 -7.97 -4.02 -7.51
C CYS A 94 -7.05 -5.21 -7.76
N TYR A 95 -7.28 -5.95 -8.84
CA TYR A 95 -6.38 -7.03 -9.23
C TYR A 95 -4.97 -6.50 -9.52
N TYR A 96 -4.89 -5.44 -10.32
CA TYR A 96 -3.61 -4.84 -10.71
C TYR A 96 -2.95 -4.11 -9.54
N TYR A 97 -3.71 -3.34 -8.75
CA TYR A 97 -3.21 -2.68 -7.56
C TYR A 97 -2.59 -3.68 -6.58
N GLN A 98 -3.28 -4.78 -6.27
CA GLN A 98 -2.77 -5.77 -5.31
C GLN A 98 -1.51 -6.46 -5.82
N LYS A 99 -1.44 -6.75 -7.13
CA LYS A 99 -0.22 -7.29 -7.74
C LYS A 99 0.93 -6.28 -7.77
N MET A 100 0.64 -5.01 -8.06
CA MET A 100 1.63 -3.93 -7.99
C MET A 100 2.15 -3.74 -6.57
N SER A 101 1.26 -3.71 -5.58
CA SER A 101 1.62 -3.61 -4.16
C SER A 101 2.49 -4.79 -3.71
N LEU A 102 2.20 -6.01 -4.19
CA LEU A 102 3.05 -7.17 -3.93
C LEU A 102 4.45 -7.04 -4.56
N ALA A 103 4.52 -6.68 -5.85
CA ALA A 103 5.80 -6.50 -6.56
C ALA A 103 6.64 -5.34 -5.99
N GLN A 104 5.98 -4.31 -5.47
CA GLN A 104 6.64 -3.21 -4.78
C GLN A 104 7.36 -3.66 -3.50
N GLN A 105 6.85 -4.67 -2.78
CA GLN A 105 7.51 -5.18 -1.56
C GLN A 105 8.90 -5.76 -1.86
N SER A 106 9.07 -6.41 -3.02
CA SER A 106 10.37 -6.88 -3.52
C SER A 106 11.12 -5.86 -4.38
N ARG A 107 10.54 -4.66 -4.57
CA ARG A 107 11.06 -3.55 -5.40
C ARG A 107 11.28 -3.94 -6.85
N ASP A 108 10.44 -4.84 -7.36
CA ASP A 108 10.38 -5.18 -8.77
C ASP A 108 9.64 -4.07 -9.54
N TRP A 109 10.31 -2.93 -9.71
CA TRP A 109 9.73 -1.74 -10.32
C TRP A 109 9.30 -1.98 -11.77
N ASP A 110 10.01 -2.82 -12.50
CA ASP A 110 9.65 -3.21 -13.87
C ASP A 110 8.32 -3.98 -13.88
N GLN A 111 8.12 -4.92 -12.96
CA GLN A 111 6.87 -5.64 -12.82
C GLN A 111 5.72 -4.74 -12.38
N VAL A 112 5.96 -3.79 -11.47
CA VAL A 112 4.96 -2.79 -11.07
C VAL A 112 4.53 -1.95 -12.27
N ILE A 113 5.48 -1.44 -13.06
CA ILE A 113 5.18 -0.65 -14.27
C ILE A 113 4.39 -1.49 -15.28
N ALA A 114 4.80 -2.74 -15.53
CA ALA A 114 4.12 -3.61 -16.48
C ALA A 114 2.65 -3.82 -16.13
N LEU A 115 2.34 -4.08 -14.85
CA LEU A 115 0.97 -4.24 -14.33
C LEU A 115 0.18 -2.94 -14.40
N GLY A 116 0.79 -1.82 -14.02
CA GLY A 116 0.14 -0.51 -14.06
C GLY A 116 -0.22 -0.08 -15.48
N GLU A 117 0.68 -0.27 -16.43
CA GLU A 117 0.45 0.02 -17.86
C GLU A 117 -0.58 -0.93 -18.49
N GLU A 118 -0.70 -2.17 -18.01
CA GLU A 118 -1.80 -3.07 -18.39
C GLU A 118 -3.15 -2.55 -17.89
N ALA A 119 -3.23 -2.15 -16.61
CA ALA A 119 -4.43 -1.57 -16.03
C ALA A 119 -4.87 -0.28 -16.76
N ILE A 120 -3.93 0.63 -17.02
CA ILE A 120 -4.21 1.90 -17.73
C ILE A 120 -4.69 1.64 -19.15
N ARG A 121 -4.07 0.70 -19.88
CA ARG A 121 -4.53 0.33 -21.24
C ARG A 121 -5.93 -0.30 -21.26
N ALA A 122 -6.32 -0.93 -20.16
CA ALA A 122 -7.67 -1.46 -19.96
C ALA A 122 -8.68 -0.41 -19.46
N ASP A 123 -8.29 0.88 -19.41
CA ASP A 123 -9.11 1.99 -18.91
C ASP A 123 -9.55 1.80 -17.45
N LEU A 124 -8.70 1.16 -16.64
CA LEU A 124 -8.93 0.93 -15.22
C LEU A 124 -8.24 2.00 -14.38
N GLU A 125 -8.95 2.47 -13.35
CA GLU A 125 -8.44 3.43 -12.37
C GLU A 125 -8.96 3.13 -10.96
N PRO A 126 -8.24 3.57 -9.91
CA PRO A 126 -8.69 3.42 -8.54
C PRO A 126 -9.84 4.35 -8.21
N ASN A 127 -10.71 3.88 -7.31
CA ASN A 127 -11.58 4.77 -6.54
C ASN A 127 -10.80 5.47 -5.42
N ASP A 128 -9.87 4.76 -4.77
CA ASP A 128 -9.02 5.31 -3.73
C ASP A 128 -7.66 5.76 -4.28
N ARG A 129 -7.42 7.06 -4.26
CA ARG A 129 -6.26 7.65 -4.93
C ARG A 129 -4.92 7.19 -4.35
N VAL A 130 -4.85 6.75 -3.09
CA VAL A 130 -3.60 6.22 -2.52
C VAL A 130 -3.12 4.97 -3.27
N GLU A 131 -4.02 4.25 -3.93
CA GLU A 131 -3.71 3.03 -4.70
C GLU A 131 -2.88 3.31 -5.96
N TRP A 132 -2.72 4.57 -6.36
CA TRP A 132 -1.75 4.95 -7.40
C TRP A 132 -0.30 4.88 -6.93
N MET A 133 -0.04 4.87 -5.62
CA MET A 133 1.30 5.00 -5.06
C MET A 133 2.31 3.95 -5.55
N PRO A 134 1.96 2.65 -5.68
CA PRO A 134 2.86 1.67 -6.27
C PRO A 134 3.42 2.09 -7.63
N LEU A 135 2.55 2.55 -8.52
CA LEU A 135 2.96 2.94 -9.86
C LEU A 135 3.73 4.27 -9.88
N ILE A 136 3.35 5.23 -9.02
CA ILE A 136 4.08 6.49 -8.84
C ILE A 136 5.53 6.23 -8.42
N GLU A 137 5.72 5.39 -7.40
CA GLU A 137 7.05 5.03 -6.92
C GLU A 137 7.85 4.29 -7.99
N ALA A 138 7.26 3.30 -8.65
CA ALA A 138 7.95 2.54 -9.67
C ALA A 138 8.43 3.43 -10.82
N TYR A 139 7.61 4.38 -11.28
CA TYR A 139 8.04 5.36 -12.26
C TYR A 139 9.16 6.26 -11.74
N ALA A 140 9.03 6.79 -10.53
CA ALA A 140 10.06 7.67 -9.96
C ALA A 140 11.40 6.94 -9.79
N TYR A 141 11.40 5.73 -9.21
CA TYR A 141 12.62 4.95 -9.00
C TYR A 141 13.22 4.41 -10.30
N SER A 142 12.43 4.30 -11.37
CA SER A 142 12.93 3.96 -12.71
C SER A 142 13.32 5.18 -13.55
N GLY A 143 13.28 6.40 -12.99
CA GLY A 143 13.63 7.65 -13.68
C GLY A 143 12.56 8.18 -14.64
N ASN A 144 11.38 7.58 -14.69
CA ASN A 144 10.24 7.98 -15.52
C ASN A 144 9.44 9.13 -14.87
N PHE A 145 10.12 10.23 -14.53
CA PHE A 145 9.56 11.33 -13.73
C PHE A 145 8.32 11.98 -14.34
N GLU A 146 8.26 12.12 -15.67
CA GLU A 146 7.08 12.68 -16.35
C GLU A 146 5.83 11.84 -16.12
N LYS A 147 5.96 10.51 -16.19
CA LYS A 147 4.84 9.60 -15.92
C LYS A 147 4.45 9.62 -14.44
N ALA A 148 5.43 9.68 -13.53
CA ALA A 148 5.17 9.83 -12.11
C ALA A 148 4.40 11.12 -11.81
N GLU A 149 4.84 12.27 -12.35
CA GLU A 149 4.17 13.57 -12.19
C GLU A 149 2.73 13.54 -12.69
N ASN A 150 2.48 12.94 -13.86
CA ASN A 150 1.15 12.82 -14.44
C ASN A 150 0.16 12.10 -13.52
N ILE A 151 0.62 11.10 -12.76
CA ILE A 151 -0.22 10.40 -11.79
C ILE A 151 -0.29 11.16 -10.46
N ILE A 152 0.81 11.77 -9.99
CA ILE A 152 0.82 12.60 -8.78
C ILE A 152 -0.20 13.73 -8.88
N MET A 153 -0.37 14.34 -10.06
CA MET A 153 -1.40 15.36 -10.30
C MET A 153 -2.82 14.84 -10.03
N LYS A 154 -3.09 13.53 -10.20
CA LYS A 154 -4.38 12.92 -9.84
C LYS A 154 -4.60 12.90 -8.33
N LEU A 155 -3.56 12.95 -7.51
CA LEU A 155 -3.65 12.96 -6.05
C LEU A 155 -4.02 14.34 -5.48
N TYR A 156 -3.97 15.40 -6.29
CA TYR A 156 -4.21 16.76 -5.84
C TYR A 156 -5.64 16.97 -5.30
N GLY A 157 -5.78 17.89 -4.35
CA GLY A 157 -7.05 18.19 -3.67
C GLY A 157 -7.35 17.35 -2.43
N ILE A 158 -6.42 16.48 -2.00
CA ILE A 158 -6.56 15.66 -0.77
C ILE A 158 -5.43 15.99 0.23
N PRO A 159 -5.61 17.00 1.11
CA PRO A 159 -4.53 17.49 1.97
C PRO A 159 -3.95 16.44 2.93
N TYR A 160 -4.81 15.59 3.51
CA TYR A 160 -4.39 14.56 4.46
C TYR A 160 -3.49 13.50 3.81
N LEU A 161 -3.87 13.03 2.61
CA LEU A 161 -3.08 12.05 1.86
C LEU A 161 -1.68 12.60 1.56
N ARG A 162 -1.61 13.84 1.08
CA ARG A 162 -0.33 14.50 0.78
C ARG A 162 0.58 14.57 2.00
N GLU A 163 0.05 15.02 3.14
CA GLU A 163 0.85 15.16 4.36
C GLU A 163 1.41 13.82 4.83
N ASN A 164 0.58 12.77 4.80
CA ASN A 164 1.00 11.41 5.10
C ASN A 164 2.12 10.92 4.15
N LEU A 165 1.92 11.06 2.83
CA LEU A 165 2.89 10.61 1.82
C LEU A 165 4.19 11.42 1.84
N CYS A 166 4.12 12.74 2.07
CA CYS A 166 5.31 13.58 2.26
C CYS A 166 6.13 13.12 3.46
N MET A 167 5.50 12.95 4.63
CA MET A 167 6.20 12.50 5.84
C MET A 167 6.86 11.13 5.63
N TYR A 168 6.19 10.22 4.93
CA TYR A 168 6.78 8.94 4.55
C TYR A 168 7.99 9.08 3.63
N SER A 169 7.91 9.89 2.56
CA SER A 169 9.04 10.11 1.64
C SER A 169 10.27 10.69 2.35
N ILE A 170 10.07 11.58 3.32
CA ILE A 170 11.14 12.12 4.18
C ILE A 170 11.76 11.00 5.02
N LYS A 171 10.93 10.18 5.68
CA LYS A 171 11.41 9.05 6.51
C LYS A 171 12.25 8.07 5.69
N GLN A 172 11.87 7.80 4.45
CA GLN A 172 12.67 6.95 3.56
C GLN A 172 14.02 7.58 3.23
N LYS A 173 14.05 8.89 2.96
CA LYS A 173 15.28 9.63 2.66
C LYS A 173 16.26 9.64 3.83
N GLU A 174 15.75 9.59 5.05
CA GLU A 174 16.54 9.49 6.28
C GLU A 174 17.01 8.05 6.59
N ASN A 175 16.52 7.03 5.87
CA ASN A 175 16.88 5.63 6.08
C ASN A 175 17.85 5.10 5.00
N PRO A 176 19.18 5.18 5.22
CA PRO A 176 20.17 4.72 4.25
C PRO A 176 20.13 3.19 4.02
N GLY A 177 19.49 2.43 4.91
CA GLY A 177 19.32 0.97 4.77
C GLY A 177 18.33 0.56 3.67
N LEU A 178 17.53 1.50 3.15
CA LEU A 178 16.55 1.20 2.12
C LEU A 178 17.15 1.02 0.73
N ASN A 179 18.39 1.42 0.41
CA ASN A 179 18.98 1.23 -0.93
C ASN A 179 18.01 1.53 -2.10
N LEU A 180 17.34 2.69 -2.04
CA LEU A 180 16.45 3.19 -3.09
C LEU A 180 17.20 4.15 -4.02
N PRO A 181 16.79 4.29 -5.30
CA PRO A 181 17.39 5.26 -6.21
C PRO A 181 17.24 6.69 -5.70
N GLY A 182 18.36 7.37 -5.43
CA GLY A 182 18.39 8.69 -4.80
C GLY A 182 17.62 9.76 -5.57
N GLU A 183 17.78 9.80 -6.90
CA GLU A 183 17.06 10.76 -7.75
C GLU A 183 15.53 10.56 -7.71
N GLY A 184 15.08 9.30 -7.70
CA GLY A 184 13.66 8.97 -7.56
C GLY A 184 13.08 9.38 -6.22
N LEU A 185 13.84 9.13 -5.14
CA LEU A 185 13.42 9.53 -3.80
C LEU A 185 13.40 11.05 -3.62
N ASP A 186 14.39 11.75 -4.19
CA ASP A 186 14.44 13.21 -4.20
C ASP A 186 13.25 13.80 -4.98
N PHE A 187 12.93 13.22 -6.15
CA PHE A 187 11.76 13.59 -6.94
C PHE A 187 10.46 13.40 -6.14
N LEU A 188 10.25 12.23 -5.55
CA LEU A 188 9.05 11.95 -4.74
C LEU A 188 8.93 12.92 -3.57
N THR A 189 10.03 13.15 -2.85
CA THR A 189 10.04 14.06 -1.70
C THR A 189 9.70 15.48 -2.14
N ASP A 190 10.33 15.99 -3.21
CA ASP A 190 10.04 17.33 -3.74
C ASP A 190 8.57 17.48 -4.13
N ARG A 191 8.03 16.52 -4.89
CA ARG A 191 6.66 16.61 -5.42
C ARG A 191 5.58 16.38 -4.39
N LEU A 192 5.73 15.38 -3.52
CA LEU A 192 4.75 15.07 -2.48
C LEU A 192 4.75 16.11 -1.36
N CYS A 193 5.90 16.70 -1.04
CA CYS A 193 5.99 17.76 -0.01
C CYS A 193 5.72 19.17 -0.56
N ASN A 194 5.56 19.34 -1.88
CA ASN A 194 5.28 20.65 -2.45
C ASN A 194 3.94 21.22 -1.96
N SER A 195 3.98 22.45 -1.44
CA SER A 195 2.79 23.14 -0.93
C SER A 195 1.81 23.62 -2.01
N GLN A 196 2.21 23.61 -3.29
CA GLN A 196 1.39 24.06 -4.43
C GLN A 196 0.25 23.10 -4.83
N TRP A 197 0.09 21.95 -4.14
CA TRP A 197 -1.09 21.07 -4.26
C TRP A 197 -2.44 21.81 -4.02
N ARG A 198 -2.40 23.03 -3.49
CA ARG A 198 -3.56 23.86 -3.15
C ARG A 198 -4.21 24.59 -4.33
N SER A 199 -3.60 24.64 -5.51
CA SER A 199 -4.07 25.50 -6.63
C SER A 199 -4.61 24.75 -7.84
N ALA A 200 -4.66 23.42 -7.82
CA ALA A 200 -5.22 22.62 -8.90
C ALA A 200 -6.51 21.93 -8.43
N SER A 201 -7.53 22.75 -8.20
CA SER A 201 -8.92 22.33 -8.43
C SER A 201 -9.37 23.00 -9.73
N PRO A 202 -10.16 22.31 -10.59
CA PRO A 202 -10.84 22.95 -11.70
C PRO A 202 -11.69 24.15 -11.26
#